data_AF-A0A4R6XA32-F1
#
_entry.id   AF-A0A4R6XA32-F1
#
_cell.length_a   1.000
_cell.length_b   1.000
_cell.length_c   1.000
_cell.angle_alpha   90.00
_cell.angle_beta   90.00
_cell.angle_gamma   90.00
#
_symmetry.space_group_name_H-M   'P 1'
#
loop_
_entity.id
_entity.type
_entity.pdbx_description
1 polymer ?
#
loop_
_entity_poly.entity_id
_entity_poly.type
_entity_poly.pdbx_seq_one_letter_code
_entity_poly.pdbx_strand_id
1 'polypeptide(L)'
;MTVSDVMPEPTLFQRFQAEIQEQPKRRARELAAALNVSEGQLVACRQGNQVWQLQFPFTELLTELVKIGEIMTITRNDEAVHEHHGIYRKLSIYGEGKMGLVLSEDLDLRLFLSQWRSGFHVIENGRESLQFFDQYGIAVHKVYKTDASDENEWQRITQQFRDDAPKNIEFEPSRQKISPAQSTPENFDAQQFDRDWADLKDVHEYHGMLKKHQLSRTQALRNIGPNWAQKLNPNAVVDALERAQQQQCPIMIFVGNPGCIQIFSGTIEKLMPYGPWFNILDPEFNLHLRPDLITETWIIRRPSKDGIITSIEAFNQYGDSVITLFGKRKPGEVELPTWQELAESVEKEEPSHVL
;
A
#
# COMPACT_ATOMS: atom_id res chain seq x y z
N MET A 1 35.79 8.14 46.31
CA MET A 1 35.49 7.89 44.89
C MET A 1 34.10 7.30 44.84
N THR A 2 33.09 8.12 44.56
CA THR A 2 31.70 7.66 44.41
C THR A 2 31.56 7.07 43.01
N VAL A 3 31.37 5.75 42.94
CA VAL A 3 30.93 5.06 41.73
C VAL A 3 29.58 5.68 41.37
N SER A 4 29.52 6.41 40.26
CA SER A 4 28.25 6.91 39.75
C SER A 4 27.38 5.71 39.40
N ASP A 5 26.30 5.55 40.14
CA ASP A 5 25.27 4.54 39.89
C ASP A 5 24.49 4.97 38.66
N VAL A 6 25.03 4.68 37.47
CA VAL A 6 24.34 4.92 36.20
C VAL A 6 23.31 3.82 36.06
N MET A 7 22.04 4.14 36.34
CA MET A 7 20.95 3.21 36.07
C MET A 7 21.02 2.77 34.59
N PRO A 8 20.84 1.48 34.29
CA PRO A 8 20.87 1.01 32.91
C PRO A 8 19.78 1.70 32.09
N GLU A 9 20.12 2.09 30.86
CA GLU A 9 19.17 2.65 29.89
C GLU A 9 17.95 1.73 29.74
N PRO A 10 16.72 2.26 29.77
CA PRO A 10 15.52 1.45 29.67
C PRO A 10 15.44 0.75 28.31
N THR A 11 15.03 -0.52 28.32
CA THR A 11 14.82 -1.28 27.08
C THR A 11 13.71 -0.66 26.24
N LEU A 12 13.67 -0.96 24.94
CA LEU A 12 12.60 -0.48 24.07
C LEU A 12 11.21 -0.91 24.57
N PHE A 13 11.10 -2.12 25.14
CA PHE A 13 9.84 -2.59 25.72
C PHE A 13 9.42 -1.76 26.95
N GLN A 14 10.37 -1.41 27.83
CA GLN A 14 10.09 -0.53 28.98
C GLN A 14 9.65 0.88 28.54
N ARG A 15 10.31 1.44 27.52
CA ARG A 15 9.93 2.73 26.92
C ARG A 15 8.54 2.67 26.29
N PHE A 16 8.22 1.59 25.59
CA PHE A 16 6.89 1.31 25.04
C PHE A 16 5.82 1.25 26.13
N GLN A 17 6.08 0.53 27.22
CA GLN A 17 5.14 0.42 28.34
C GLN A 17 4.85 1.78 28.98
N ALA A 18 5.88 2.61 29.17
CA ALA A 18 5.72 3.96 29.72
C ALA A 18 4.84 4.84 28.81
N GLU A 19 5.09 4.84 27.50
CA GLU A 19 4.36 5.67 26.54
C GLU A 19 2.89 5.25 26.39
N ILE A 20 2.58 3.95 26.41
CA ILE A 20 1.17 3.48 26.40
C ILE A 20 0.44 3.80 27.71
N GLN A 21 1.14 3.80 28.86
CA GLN A 21 0.52 4.23 30.11
C GLN A 21 0.14 5.71 30.08
N GLU A 22 0.98 6.55 29.47
CA GLU A 22 0.72 7.98 29.34
C GLU A 22 -0.32 8.31 28.27
N GLN A 23 -0.26 7.63 27.12
CA GLN A 23 -1.09 7.90 25.93
C GLN A 23 -1.74 6.61 25.38
N PRO A 24 -2.70 6.02 26.10
CA PRO A 24 -3.25 4.69 25.76
C PRO A 24 -4.01 4.62 24.43
N LYS A 25 -4.35 5.76 23.83
CA LYS A 25 -5.07 5.85 22.55
C LYS A 25 -4.18 6.10 21.34
N ARG A 26 -2.87 6.28 21.54
CA ARG A 26 -1.92 6.56 20.46
C ARG A 26 -1.83 5.34 19.53
N ARG A 27 -1.92 5.56 18.22
CA ARG A 27 -1.85 4.44 17.24
C ARG A 27 -0.40 3.94 17.12
N ALA A 28 -0.22 2.67 16.75
CA ALA A 28 1.11 2.04 16.66
C ALA A 28 2.14 2.85 15.84
N ARG A 29 1.73 3.47 14.72
CA ARG A 29 2.62 4.33 13.91
C ARG A 29 3.04 5.60 14.65
N GLU A 30 2.10 6.28 15.31
CA GLU A 30 2.38 7.50 16.07
C GLU A 30 3.25 7.19 17.30
N LEU A 31 3.07 6.01 17.88
CA LEU A 31 3.88 5.48 18.96
C LEU A 31 5.32 5.20 18.49
N ALA A 32 5.47 4.64 17.29
CA ALA A 32 6.79 4.36 16.69
C ALA A 32 7.57 5.65 16.48
N ALA A 33 6.89 6.67 15.94
CA ALA A 33 7.45 8.01 15.76
C ALA A 33 7.84 8.66 17.10
N ALA A 34 7.00 8.55 18.14
CA ALA A 34 7.30 9.09 19.48
C ALA A 34 8.58 8.49 20.09
N LEU A 35 8.77 7.19 19.88
CA LEU A 35 9.88 6.44 20.41
C LEU A 35 11.11 6.44 19.48
N ASN A 36 11.02 7.11 18.32
CA ASN A 36 12.05 7.17 17.29
C ASN A 36 12.53 5.78 16.84
N VAL A 37 11.56 4.89 16.58
CA VAL A 37 11.78 3.51 16.12
C VAL A 37 10.82 3.18 14.97
N SER A 38 11.09 2.09 14.25
CA SER A 38 10.16 1.57 13.24
C SER A 38 9.00 0.81 13.89
N GLU A 39 7.91 0.63 13.13
CA GLU A 39 6.74 -0.13 13.59
C GLU A 39 7.11 -1.60 13.86
N GLY A 40 7.97 -2.18 13.02
CA GLY A 40 8.51 -3.52 13.22
C GLY A 40 9.34 -3.65 14.50
N GLN A 41 10.12 -2.61 14.87
CA GLN A 41 10.84 -2.58 16.15
C GLN A 41 9.89 -2.54 17.35
N LEU A 42 8.78 -1.79 17.26
CA LEU A 42 7.75 -1.78 18.32
C LEU A 42 7.06 -3.12 18.48
N VAL A 43 6.77 -3.82 17.37
CA VAL A 43 6.16 -5.15 17.45
C VAL A 43 7.19 -6.14 17.99
N ALA A 44 8.41 -6.17 17.45
CA ALA A 44 9.45 -7.10 17.86
C ALA A 44 9.85 -6.96 19.34
N CYS A 45 9.82 -5.73 19.91
CA CYS A 45 10.18 -5.53 21.32
C CYS A 45 9.18 -6.17 22.31
N ARG A 46 7.99 -6.56 21.84
CA ARG A 46 6.94 -7.20 22.63
C ARG A 46 6.97 -8.73 22.55
N GLN A 47 8.01 -9.32 21.95
CA GLN A 47 8.15 -10.76 21.80
C GLN A 47 7.85 -11.51 23.11
N GLY A 48 6.99 -12.53 23.03
CA GLY A 48 6.54 -13.30 24.19
C GLY A 48 5.43 -12.63 25.02
N ASN A 49 5.08 -11.38 24.73
CA ASN A 49 4.00 -10.64 25.37
C ASN A 49 2.98 -10.20 24.33
N GLN A 50 2.00 -11.08 24.07
CA GLN A 50 0.97 -10.91 23.04
C GLN A 50 1.52 -10.77 21.60
N VAL A 51 2.82 -11.00 21.40
CA VAL A 51 3.49 -10.98 20.10
C VAL A 51 4.37 -12.22 19.99
N TRP A 52 4.25 -12.93 18.87
CA TRP A 52 5.06 -14.09 18.56
C TRP A 52 5.56 -14.03 17.12
N GLN A 53 6.87 -14.15 16.93
CA GLN A 53 7.47 -14.20 15.61
C GLN A 53 7.01 -15.43 14.83
N LEU A 54 6.81 -15.23 13.53
CA LEU A 54 6.43 -16.24 12.56
C LEU A 54 7.66 -16.76 11.81
N GLN A 55 7.64 -18.03 11.46
CA GLN A 55 8.70 -18.69 10.70
C GLN A 55 8.77 -18.14 9.27
N PHE A 56 9.97 -17.77 8.83
CA PHE A 56 10.29 -17.42 7.45
C PHE A 56 10.79 -18.67 6.69
N PRO A 57 10.44 -18.87 5.39
CA PRO A 57 9.66 -18.00 4.50
C PRO A 57 8.14 -18.11 4.69
N PHE A 58 7.41 -17.04 4.38
CA PHE A 58 5.95 -16.94 4.63
C PHE A 58 5.06 -17.58 3.56
N THR A 59 5.62 -18.16 2.49
CA THR A 59 4.84 -18.68 1.36
C THR A 59 3.86 -19.77 1.77
N GLU A 60 4.27 -20.68 2.65
CA GLU A 60 3.42 -21.76 3.14
C GLU A 60 2.31 -21.22 4.05
N LEU A 61 2.66 -20.29 4.95
CA LEU A 61 1.69 -19.59 5.80
C LEU A 61 0.60 -18.90 4.96
N LEU A 62 1.00 -18.12 3.96
CA LEU A 62 0.08 -17.39 3.10
C LEU A 62 -0.84 -18.34 2.31
N THR A 63 -0.34 -19.52 1.93
CA THR A 63 -1.14 -20.55 1.24
C THR A 63 -2.22 -21.13 2.15
N GLU A 64 -1.92 -21.26 3.44
CA GLU A 64 -2.85 -21.80 4.43
C GLU A 64 -3.97 -20.82 4.82
N LEU A 65 -3.79 -19.51 4.58
CA LEU A 65 -4.78 -18.49 4.96
C LEU A 65 -6.17 -18.72 4.35
N VAL A 66 -6.25 -19.41 3.20
CA VAL A 66 -7.53 -19.77 2.59
C VAL A 66 -8.44 -20.59 3.50
N LYS A 67 -7.87 -21.36 4.45
CA LYS A 67 -8.59 -22.23 5.37
C LYS A 67 -9.30 -21.46 6.50
N ILE A 68 -8.82 -20.26 6.83
CA ILE A 68 -9.42 -19.40 7.85
C ILE A 68 -10.79 -18.87 7.39
N GLY A 69 -11.03 -18.78 6.08
CA GLY A 69 -12.24 -18.14 5.56
C GLY A 69 -12.08 -16.63 5.52
N GLU A 70 -13.10 -15.91 5.96
CA GLU A 70 -13.12 -14.45 5.90
C GLU A 70 -12.07 -13.85 6.84
N ILE A 71 -11.27 -12.93 6.32
CA ILE A 71 -10.30 -12.12 7.04
C ILE A 71 -10.41 -10.67 6.56
N MET A 72 -9.76 -9.76 7.27
CA MET A 72 -9.54 -8.40 6.79
C MET A 72 -8.05 -8.19 6.51
N THR A 73 -7.74 -7.69 5.32
CA THR A 73 -6.37 -7.32 4.94
C THR A 73 -6.17 -5.82 5.00
N ILE A 74 -5.01 -5.39 5.50
CA ILE A 74 -4.60 -3.98 5.48
C ILE A 74 -3.27 -3.85 4.74
N THR A 75 -3.26 -3.00 3.72
CA THR A 75 -2.07 -2.53 3.03
C THR A 75 -2.07 -1.01 3.01
N ARG A 76 -0.92 -0.39 3.20
CA ARG A 76 -0.82 1.06 3.31
C ARG A 76 0.53 1.60 2.86
N ASN A 77 0.54 2.88 2.55
CA ASN A 77 1.74 3.72 2.51
C ASN A 77 1.64 4.80 3.61
N ASP A 78 2.30 5.93 3.42
CA ASP A 78 2.34 6.98 4.42
C ASP A 78 1.05 7.82 4.42
N GLU A 79 0.37 7.91 3.28
CA GLU A 79 -0.74 8.81 2.99
C GLU A 79 -2.09 8.10 2.81
N ALA A 80 -2.09 6.79 2.52
CA ALA A 80 -3.28 6.00 2.28
C ALA A 80 -3.27 4.67 3.04
N VAL A 81 -4.41 4.30 3.63
CA VAL A 81 -4.67 2.98 4.23
C VAL A 81 -5.82 2.31 3.48
N HIS A 82 -5.58 1.10 3.01
CA HIS A 82 -6.53 0.29 2.26
C HIS A 82 -6.86 -0.97 3.06
N GLU A 83 -8.11 -1.08 3.51
CA GLU A 83 -8.62 -2.21 4.29
C GLU A 83 -9.67 -2.94 3.46
N HIS A 84 -9.55 -4.26 3.34
CA HIS A 84 -10.48 -5.05 2.52
C HIS A 84 -10.76 -6.40 3.16
N HIS A 85 -12.04 -6.69 3.37
CA HIS A 85 -12.55 -7.96 3.85
C HIS A 85 -12.65 -8.96 2.71
N GLY A 86 -12.46 -10.24 3.00
CA GLY A 86 -12.59 -11.29 2.00
C GLY A 86 -11.79 -12.52 2.34
N ILE A 87 -11.69 -13.43 1.37
CA ILE A 87 -11.03 -14.73 1.56
C ILE A 87 -9.76 -14.79 0.72
N TYR A 88 -8.66 -15.26 1.32
CA TYR A 88 -7.34 -15.38 0.71
C TYR A 88 -7.24 -16.52 -0.33
N ARG A 89 -8.10 -16.50 -1.35
CA ARG A 89 -8.25 -17.55 -2.37
C ARG A 89 -7.37 -17.29 -3.59
N LYS A 90 -7.11 -18.34 -4.37
CA LYS A 90 -6.40 -18.27 -5.67
C LYS A 90 -5.00 -17.65 -5.56
N LEU A 91 -4.31 -17.88 -4.44
CA LEU A 91 -2.91 -17.51 -4.30
C LEU A 91 -2.06 -18.30 -5.29
N SER A 92 -1.30 -17.59 -6.12
CA SER A 92 -0.29 -18.14 -7.02
C SER A 92 1.07 -17.59 -6.64
N ILE A 93 2.08 -18.46 -6.52
CA ILE A 93 3.44 -18.09 -6.15
C ILE A 93 4.37 -18.30 -7.35
N TYR A 94 5.22 -17.31 -7.64
CA TYR A 94 6.11 -17.29 -8.81
C TYR A 94 7.55 -16.96 -8.41
N GLY A 95 8.47 -17.19 -9.35
CA GLY A 95 9.87 -16.75 -9.25
C GLY A 95 10.57 -17.30 -8.01
N GLU A 96 10.41 -18.59 -7.73
CA GLU A 96 11.00 -19.27 -6.56
C GLU A 96 10.55 -18.65 -5.22
N GLY A 97 9.28 -18.26 -5.11
CA GLY A 97 8.73 -17.70 -3.88
C GLY A 97 8.97 -16.20 -3.70
N LYS A 98 9.49 -15.49 -4.72
CA LYS A 98 9.78 -14.05 -4.65
C LYS A 98 8.56 -13.16 -4.94
N MET A 99 7.53 -13.72 -5.57
CA MET A 99 6.32 -13.01 -5.97
C MET A 99 5.08 -13.86 -5.68
N GLY A 100 4.02 -13.23 -5.17
CA GLY A 100 2.71 -13.85 -4.96
C GLY A 100 1.56 -13.03 -5.56
N LEU A 101 0.54 -13.69 -6.08
CA LEU A 101 -0.65 -13.08 -6.65
C LEU A 101 -1.88 -13.68 -5.97
N VAL A 102 -2.68 -12.85 -5.31
CA VAL A 102 -4.03 -13.22 -4.89
C VAL A 102 -4.97 -12.53 -5.88
N LEU A 103 -5.82 -13.30 -6.55
CA LEU A 103 -6.74 -12.77 -7.55
C LEU A 103 -8.08 -13.49 -7.43
N SER A 104 -8.94 -12.99 -6.55
CA SER A 104 -10.32 -13.43 -6.38
C SER A 104 -11.30 -12.27 -6.60
N GLU A 105 -12.60 -12.53 -6.47
CA GLU A 105 -13.62 -11.48 -6.51
C GLU A 105 -13.59 -10.62 -5.24
N ASP A 106 -13.07 -11.18 -4.14
CA ASP A 106 -12.99 -10.52 -2.84
C ASP A 106 -11.64 -9.82 -2.69
N LEU A 107 -10.51 -10.54 -2.82
CA LEU A 107 -9.17 -9.98 -2.58
C LEU A 107 -8.33 -10.00 -3.85
N ASP A 108 -7.72 -8.84 -4.15
CA ASP A 108 -6.77 -8.68 -5.24
C ASP A 108 -5.47 -8.05 -4.71
N LEU A 109 -4.39 -8.84 -4.71
CA LEU A 109 -3.09 -8.50 -4.11
C LEU A 109 -1.94 -8.81 -5.07
N ARG A 110 -0.95 -7.92 -5.13
CA ARG A 110 0.38 -8.19 -5.68
C ARG A 110 1.37 -8.21 -4.51
N LEU A 111 1.97 -9.36 -4.22
CA LEU A 111 2.88 -9.60 -3.09
C LEU A 111 4.33 -9.71 -3.57
N PHE A 112 5.15 -8.69 -3.32
CA PHE A 112 6.58 -8.73 -3.64
C PHE A 112 7.35 -9.37 -2.48
N LEU A 113 7.17 -10.68 -2.29
CA LEU A 113 7.67 -11.46 -1.13
C LEU A 113 9.17 -11.33 -0.87
N SER A 114 9.97 -11.05 -1.91
CA SER A 114 11.39 -10.71 -1.76
C SER A 114 11.68 -9.52 -0.84
N GLN A 115 10.72 -8.63 -0.62
CA GLN A 115 10.80 -7.46 0.27
C GLN A 115 10.40 -7.79 1.71
N TRP A 116 9.79 -8.95 1.95
CA TRP A 116 9.26 -9.33 3.27
C TRP A 116 10.39 -9.95 4.07
N ARG A 117 10.59 -9.50 5.32
CA ARG A 117 11.72 -9.93 6.17
C ARG A 117 11.29 -10.57 7.47
N SER A 118 10.28 -10.01 8.12
CA SER A 118 9.79 -10.51 9.40
C SER A 118 8.27 -10.53 9.42
N GLY A 119 7.73 -11.42 10.25
CA GLY A 119 6.30 -11.65 10.41
C GLY A 119 6.02 -11.95 11.88
N PHE A 120 4.88 -11.46 12.38
CA PHE A 120 4.48 -11.63 13.77
C PHE A 120 2.98 -11.91 13.86
N HIS A 121 2.61 -12.88 14.70
CA HIS A 121 1.26 -12.97 15.25
C HIS A 121 1.16 -12.00 16.41
N VAL A 122 0.20 -11.09 16.35
CA VAL A 122 0.00 -9.99 17.30
C VAL A 122 -1.42 -10.02 17.83
N ILE A 123 -1.54 -10.02 19.16
CA ILE A 123 -2.79 -9.80 19.88
C ILE A 123 -2.72 -8.41 20.52
N GLU A 124 -3.64 -7.54 20.16
CA GLU A 124 -3.67 -6.16 20.66
C GLU A 124 -5.09 -5.63 20.70
N ASN A 125 -5.48 -5.03 21.83
CA ASN A 125 -6.82 -4.45 22.01
C ASN A 125 -7.97 -5.40 21.65
N GLY A 126 -7.83 -6.68 22.00
CA GLY A 126 -8.82 -7.71 21.70
C GLY A 126 -8.86 -8.18 20.23
N ARG A 127 -7.96 -7.69 19.39
CA ARG A 127 -7.83 -8.11 17.98
C ARG A 127 -6.61 -8.98 17.78
N GLU A 128 -6.73 -9.95 16.89
CA GLU A 128 -5.62 -10.80 16.47
C GLU A 128 -5.24 -10.51 15.02
N SER A 129 -3.94 -10.54 14.74
CA SER A 129 -3.42 -10.26 13.40
C SER A 129 -2.11 -10.97 13.10
N LEU A 130 -1.85 -11.21 11.82
CA LEU A 130 -0.54 -11.52 11.27
C LEU A 130 0.00 -10.24 10.63
N GLN A 131 1.16 -9.76 11.05
CA GLN A 131 1.75 -8.50 10.59
C GLN A 131 3.12 -8.75 9.99
N PHE A 132 3.33 -8.29 8.75
CA PHE A 132 4.56 -8.51 7.99
C PHE A 132 5.31 -7.20 7.75
N PHE A 133 6.63 -7.25 7.83
CA PHE A 133 7.50 -6.07 7.77
C PHE A 133 8.67 -6.28 6.81
N ASP A 134 9.18 -5.19 6.25
CA ASP A 134 10.37 -5.18 5.41
C ASP A 134 11.67 -5.11 6.22
N GLN A 135 12.81 -4.93 5.53
CA GLN A 135 14.13 -4.86 6.17
C GLN A 135 14.35 -3.62 7.04
N TYR A 136 13.52 -2.59 6.89
CA TYR A 136 13.57 -1.36 7.68
C TYR A 136 12.56 -1.38 8.83
N GLY A 137 11.75 -2.45 8.93
CA GLY A 137 10.67 -2.57 9.91
C GLY A 137 9.46 -1.72 9.56
N ILE A 138 9.27 -1.41 8.28
CA ILE A 138 8.06 -0.76 7.76
C ILE A 138 7.02 -1.84 7.50
N ALA A 139 5.77 -1.60 7.92
CA ALA A 139 4.67 -2.54 7.71
C ALA A 139 4.38 -2.71 6.20
N VAL A 140 4.40 -3.96 5.74
CA VAL A 140 4.16 -4.34 4.35
C VAL A 140 2.71 -4.75 4.15
N HIS A 141 2.21 -5.66 4.98
CA HIS A 141 0.86 -6.21 4.87
C HIS A 141 0.42 -6.72 6.23
N LYS A 142 -0.88 -6.66 6.51
CA LYS A 142 -1.47 -7.24 7.73
C LYS A 142 -2.74 -8.02 7.38
N VAL A 143 -2.94 -9.13 8.09
CA VAL A 143 -4.13 -9.97 8.02
C VAL A 143 -4.74 -10.02 9.41
N TYR A 144 -5.97 -9.55 9.56
CA TYR A 144 -6.72 -9.55 10.81
C TYR A 144 -7.77 -10.64 10.81
N LYS A 145 -7.90 -11.31 11.96
CA LYS A 145 -9.04 -12.18 12.26
C LYS A 145 -10.32 -11.32 12.33
N THR A 146 -11.41 -11.80 11.76
CA THR A 146 -12.75 -11.21 11.86
C THR A 146 -13.66 -12.13 12.66
N ASP A 147 -14.87 -11.69 12.97
CA ASP A 147 -15.86 -12.51 13.66
C ASP A 147 -16.34 -13.70 12.81
N ALA A 148 -16.13 -13.65 11.49
CA ALA A 148 -16.47 -14.71 10.54
C ALA A 148 -15.29 -15.65 10.21
N SER A 149 -14.10 -15.39 10.76
CA SER A 149 -12.95 -16.29 10.62
C SER A 149 -13.19 -17.62 11.35
N ASP A 150 -12.71 -18.72 10.78
CA ASP A 150 -12.65 -20.02 11.47
C ASP A 150 -11.58 -19.96 12.59
N GLU A 151 -12.06 -19.96 13.83
CA GLU A 151 -11.23 -19.88 15.03
C GLU A 151 -10.23 -21.03 15.14
N ASN A 152 -10.64 -22.25 14.78
CA ASN A 152 -9.78 -23.43 14.90
C ASN A 152 -8.64 -23.37 13.88
N GLU A 153 -8.95 -22.97 12.64
CA GLU A 153 -7.93 -22.81 11.60
C GLU A 153 -7.00 -21.63 11.91
N TRP A 154 -7.51 -20.52 12.44
CA TRP A 154 -6.69 -19.40 12.90
C TRP A 154 -5.68 -19.84 13.98
N GLN A 155 -6.15 -20.52 15.02
CA GLN A 155 -5.30 -21.03 16.10
C GLN A 155 -4.28 -22.06 15.59
N ARG A 156 -4.72 -22.99 14.72
CA ARG A 156 -3.84 -24.00 14.12
C ARG A 156 -2.71 -23.35 13.32
N ILE A 157 -3.02 -22.38 12.46
CA ILE A 157 -2.04 -21.70 11.60
C ILE A 157 -1.07 -20.86 12.43
N THR A 158 -1.59 -20.04 13.35
CA THR A 158 -0.74 -19.20 14.22
C THR A 158 0.21 -20.02 15.08
N GLN A 159 -0.22 -21.20 15.56
CA GLN A 159 0.65 -22.14 16.29
C GLN A 159 1.64 -22.83 15.37
N GLN A 160 1.19 -23.34 14.23
CA GLN A 160 2.03 -24.09 13.28
C GLN A 160 3.18 -23.24 12.74
N PHE A 161 2.93 -21.97 12.41
CA PHE A 161 3.93 -21.08 11.82
C PHE A 161 4.63 -20.19 12.83
N ARG A 162 4.42 -20.40 14.14
CA ARG A 162 5.20 -19.71 15.16
C ARG A 162 6.66 -20.19 15.11
N ASP A 163 7.58 -19.26 15.24
CA ASP A 163 9.00 -19.58 15.39
C ASP A 163 9.28 -20.06 16.83
N ASP A 164 9.71 -21.31 16.98
CA ASP A 164 10.06 -21.93 18.27
C ASP A 164 11.40 -21.42 18.82
N ALA A 165 12.22 -20.78 17.98
CA ALA A 165 13.51 -20.20 18.36
C ALA A 165 13.58 -18.73 17.92
N PRO A 166 12.69 -17.86 18.45
CA PRO A 166 12.60 -16.47 18.02
C PRO A 166 13.94 -15.75 18.19
N LYS A 167 14.30 -14.97 17.18
CA LYS A 167 15.54 -14.19 17.17
C LYS A 167 15.22 -12.72 17.33
N ASN A 168 16.15 -11.96 17.89
CA ASN A 168 16.09 -10.52 17.79
C ASN A 168 16.20 -10.13 16.31
N ILE A 169 15.18 -9.47 15.79
CA ILE A 169 15.19 -8.97 14.42
C ILE A 169 15.98 -7.65 14.40
N GLU A 170 17.09 -7.66 13.67
CA GLU A 170 17.83 -6.44 13.38
C GLU A 170 17.23 -5.78 12.13
N PHE A 171 16.65 -4.60 12.33
CA PHE A 171 16.15 -3.77 11.24
C PHE A 171 17.23 -2.78 10.80
N GLU A 172 17.37 -2.62 9.49
CA GLU A 172 18.23 -1.60 8.93
C GLU A 172 17.66 -0.20 9.24
N PRO A 173 18.52 0.82 9.42
CA PRO A 173 18.06 2.20 9.48
C PRO A 173 17.26 2.54 8.21
N SER A 174 16.09 3.14 8.40
CA SER A 174 15.27 3.60 7.27
C SER A 174 16.08 4.56 6.40
N ARG A 175 16.03 4.34 5.09
CA ARG A 175 16.66 5.25 4.14
C ARG A 175 15.90 6.57 4.12
N GLN A 176 16.63 7.69 4.16
CA GLN A 176 16.03 9.00 3.93
C GLN A 176 15.40 9.00 2.53
N LYS A 177 14.11 9.35 2.47
CA LYS A 177 13.42 9.57 1.20
C LYS A 177 13.97 10.84 0.55
N ILE A 178 14.34 10.74 -0.71
CA ILE A 178 14.90 11.84 -1.49
C ILE A 178 13.88 12.21 -2.56
N SER A 179 13.54 13.49 -2.66
CA SER A 179 12.68 13.96 -3.73
C SER A 179 13.31 13.68 -5.10
N PRO A 180 12.51 13.30 -6.12
CA PRO A 180 13.04 12.98 -7.43
C PRO A 180 13.74 14.21 -8.03
N ALA A 181 14.81 13.98 -8.76
CA ALA A 181 15.47 15.05 -9.50
C ALA A 181 14.48 15.72 -10.46
N GLN A 182 14.53 17.05 -10.55
CA GLN A 182 13.66 17.78 -11.47
C GLN A 182 14.11 17.66 -12.92
N SER A 183 15.42 17.62 -13.16
CA SER A 183 16.01 17.43 -14.49
C SER A 183 16.02 15.97 -14.90
N THR A 184 15.94 15.73 -16.20
CA THR A 184 16.19 14.40 -16.79
C THR A 184 17.68 14.05 -16.74
N PRO A 185 18.05 12.76 -16.90
CA PRO A 185 19.45 12.37 -17.10
C PRO A 185 20.09 13.09 -18.29
N GLU A 186 21.40 13.32 -18.26
CA GLU A 186 22.13 14.05 -19.32
C GLU A 186 21.98 13.41 -20.71
N ASN A 187 21.87 12.09 -20.77
CA ASN A 187 21.72 11.32 -22.01
C ASN A 187 20.27 10.92 -22.30
N PHE A 188 19.29 11.66 -21.78
CA PHE A 188 17.88 11.37 -22.00
C PHE A 188 17.46 11.60 -23.46
N ASP A 189 17.05 10.54 -24.14
CA ASP A 189 16.53 10.58 -25.50
C ASP A 189 15.00 10.65 -25.48
N ALA A 190 14.46 11.87 -25.55
CA ALA A 190 13.03 12.12 -25.55
C ALA A 190 12.31 11.44 -26.74
N GLN A 191 12.94 11.38 -27.92
CA GLN A 191 12.32 10.77 -29.08
C GLN A 191 12.20 9.25 -28.94
N GLN A 192 13.23 8.61 -28.38
CA GLN A 192 13.17 7.17 -28.10
C GLN A 192 12.19 6.87 -26.97
N PHE A 193 12.10 7.74 -25.96
CA PHE A 193 11.13 7.61 -24.88
C PHE A 193 9.68 7.68 -25.38
N ASP A 194 9.36 8.64 -26.25
CA ASP A 194 8.04 8.75 -26.87
C ASP A 194 7.67 7.49 -27.67
N ARG A 195 8.62 6.94 -28.44
CA ARG A 195 8.43 5.69 -29.20
C ARG A 195 8.21 4.50 -28.28
N ASP A 196 9.03 4.36 -27.23
CA ASP A 196 8.92 3.26 -26.28
C ASP A 196 7.59 3.31 -25.51
N TRP A 197 7.11 4.51 -25.17
CA TRP A 197 5.79 4.69 -24.54
C TRP A 197 4.65 4.29 -25.49
N ALA A 198 4.72 4.77 -26.74
CA ALA A 198 3.72 4.44 -27.76
C ALA A 198 3.67 2.95 -28.09
N ASP A 199 4.78 2.23 -27.90
CA ASP A 199 4.88 0.79 -28.18
C ASP A 199 4.46 -0.10 -27.00
N LEU A 200 4.15 0.45 -25.82
CA LEU A 200 3.67 -0.32 -24.67
C LEU A 200 2.52 -1.26 -25.08
N LYS A 201 2.65 -2.54 -24.73
CA LYS A 201 1.62 -3.56 -25.00
C LYS A 201 0.91 -4.01 -23.73
N ASP A 202 1.52 -3.75 -22.58
CA ASP A 202 0.99 -4.08 -21.27
C ASP A 202 1.37 -3.00 -20.25
N VAL A 203 0.44 -2.65 -19.36
CA VAL A 203 0.68 -1.70 -18.26
C VAL A 203 1.82 -2.14 -17.33
N HIS A 204 2.14 -3.44 -17.26
CA HIS A 204 3.24 -3.98 -16.48
C HIS A 204 4.61 -3.72 -17.14
N GLU A 205 4.69 -3.46 -18.45
CA GLU A 205 5.93 -3.11 -19.16
C GLU A 205 6.42 -1.70 -18.79
N TYR A 206 5.52 -0.85 -18.27
CA TYR A 206 5.78 0.53 -17.89
C TYR A 206 7.01 0.68 -16.98
N HIS A 207 7.14 -0.16 -15.95
CA HIS A 207 8.28 -0.10 -15.04
C HIS A 207 9.62 -0.44 -15.72
N GLY A 208 9.60 -1.42 -16.63
CA GLY A 208 10.79 -1.79 -17.41
C GLY A 208 11.24 -0.64 -18.31
N MET A 209 10.29 0.03 -18.95
CA MET A 209 10.53 1.19 -19.80
C MET A 209 11.10 2.37 -18.99
N LEU A 210 10.54 2.70 -17.82
CA LEU A 210 11.09 3.75 -16.96
C LEU A 210 12.54 3.47 -16.53
N LYS A 211 12.83 2.21 -16.17
CA LYS A 211 14.18 1.79 -15.79
C LYS A 211 15.17 1.91 -16.95
N LYS A 212 14.75 1.57 -18.19
CA LYS A 212 15.57 1.73 -19.40
C LYS A 212 15.99 3.19 -19.60
N HIS A 213 15.08 4.13 -19.35
CA HIS A 213 15.32 5.58 -19.49
C HIS A 213 15.89 6.25 -18.24
N GLN A 214 16.07 5.49 -17.14
CA GLN A 214 16.56 6.00 -15.85
C GLN A 214 15.72 7.17 -15.31
N LEU A 215 14.41 7.14 -15.59
CA LEU A 215 13.47 8.14 -15.11
C LEU A 215 12.72 7.61 -13.88
N SER A 216 12.53 8.48 -12.89
CA SER A 216 11.44 8.28 -11.92
C SER A 216 10.08 8.41 -12.61
N ARG A 217 9.03 7.92 -11.96
CA ARG A 217 7.65 8.03 -12.49
C ARG A 217 7.28 9.48 -12.77
N THR A 218 7.43 10.38 -11.81
CA THR A 218 7.03 11.79 -11.98
C THR A 218 7.90 12.53 -13.00
N GLN A 219 9.18 12.20 -13.14
CA GLN A 219 10.00 12.72 -14.25
C GLN A 219 9.45 12.26 -15.61
N ALA A 220 9.12 10.98 -15.77
CA ALA A 220 8.54 10.48 -17.01
C ALA A 220 7.23 11.19 -17.39
N LEU A 221 6.33 11.39 -16.43
CA LEU A 221 5.05 12.08 -16.67
C LEU A 221 5.22 13.54 -17.11
N ARG A 222 6.21 14.25 -16.55
CA ARG A 222 6.52 15.63 -16.97
C ARG A 222 7.10 15.73 -18.38
N ASN A 223 7.70 14.65 -18.89
CA ASN A 223 8.45 14.67 -20.15
C ASN A 223 7.74 13.98 -21.32
N ILE A 224 6.73 13.13 -21.08
CA ILE A 224 6.05 12.37 -22.14
C ILE A 224 5.04 13.21 -22.95
N GLY A 225 4.64 14.37 -22.42
CA GLY A 225 3.74 15.30 -23.07
C GLY A 225 2.24 15.01 -22.89
N PRO A 226 1.38 15.99 -23.21
CA PRO A 226 -0.03 16.03 -22.80
C PRO A 226 -0.91 14.96 -23.44
N ASN A 227 -0.51 14.40 -24.58
CA ASN A 227 -1.24 13.29 -25.21
C ASN A 227 -1.25 12.03 -24.33
N TRP A 228 -0.22 11.86 -23.50
CA TRP A 228 -0.02 10.67 -22.68
C TRP A 228 -0.19 10.97 -21.19
N ALA A 229 0.26 12.12 -20.71
CA ALA A 229 0.12 12.49 -19.31
C ALA A 229 -0.11 13.98 -19.14
N GLN A 230 -1.08 14.34 -18.31
CA GLN A 230 -1.36 15.72 -17.95
C GLN A 230 -1.46 15.85 -16.43
N LYS A 231 -0.79 16.88 -15.88
CA LYS A 231 -0.87 17.19 -14.45
C LYS A 231 -2.24 17.80 -14.17
N LEU A 232 -2.89 17.29 -13.13
CA LEU A 232 -4.20 17.73 -12.68
C LEU A 232 -4.07 18.62 -11.43
N ASN A 233 -5.20 19.17 -10.99
CA ASN A 233 -5.33 19.74 -9.65
C ASN A 233 -4.94 18.66 -8.61
N PRO A 234 -4.19 18.99 -7.53
CA PRO A 234 -3.91 18.05 -6.44
C PRO A 234 -5.16 17.32 -5.91
N ASN A 235 -6.30 18.00 -5.84
CA ASN A 235 -7.58 17.42 -5.38
C ASN A 235 -8.28 16.50 -6.38
N ALA A 236 -7.79 16.39 -7.62
CA ALA A 236 -8.47 15.64 -8.69
C ALA A 236 -8.74 14.16 -8.36
N VAL A 237 -7.95 13.55 -7.45
CA VAL A 237 -8.21 12.19 -7.00
C VAL A 237 -9.47 12.10 -6.14
N VAL A 238 -9.74 13.11 -5.31
CA VAL A 238 -10.96 13.22 -4.50
C VAL A 238 -12.15 13.45 -5.43
N ASP A 239 -12.03 14.39 -6.38
CA ASP A 239 -13.07 14.68 -7.36
C ASP A 239 -13.44 13.42 -8.18
N ALA A 240 -12.45 12.62 -8.56
CA ALA A 240 -12.68 11.36 -9.26
C ALA A 240 -13.43 10.33 -8.41
N LEU A 241 -13.08 10.19 -7.12
CA LEU A 241 -13.77 9.27 -6.19
C LEU A 241 -15.22 9.71 -5.94
N GLU A 242 -15.45 11.02 -5.77
CA GLU A 242 -16.79 11.60 -5.60
C GLU A 242 -17.66 11.37 -6.84
N ARG A 243 -17.13 11.61 -8.04
CA ARG A 243 -17.84 11.32 -9.29
C ARG A 243 -18.12 9.84 -9.46
N ALA A 244 -17.15 8.98 -9.12
CA ALA A 244 -17.33 7.53 -9.26
C ALA A 244 -18.46 7.04 -8.34
N GLN A 245 -18.54 7.56 -7.11
CA GLN A 245 -19.64 7.30 -6.19
C GLN A 245 -20.98 7.85 -6.73
N GLN A 246 -21.03 9.09 -7.20
CA GLN A 246 -22.26 9.70 -7.72
C GLN A 246 -22.81 8.98 -8.95
N GLN A 247 -21.93 8.56 -9.86
CA GLN A 247 -22.30 7.88 -11.10
C GLN A 247 -22.43 6.36 -10.94
N GLN A 248 -22.16 5.82 -9.74
CA GLN A 248 -22.05 4.38 -9.49
C GLN A 248 -21.12 3.71 -10.52
N CYS A 249 -20.04 4.40 -10.89
CA CYS A 249 -19.05 3.89 -11.83
C CYS A 249 -18.17 2.85 -11.10
N PRO A 250 -18.11 1.60 -11.57
CA PRO A 250 -17.22 0.62 -10.97
C PRO A 250 -15.78 0.97 -11.32
N ILE A 251 -14.95 1.13 -10.31
CA ILE A 251 -13.54 1.50 -10.42
C ILE A 251 -12.64 0.47 -9.75
N MET A 252 -11.34 0.59 -10.00
CA MET A 252 -10.29 -0.10 -9.27
C MET A 252 -9.44 0.91 -8.51
N ILE A 253 -9.16 0.62 -7.24
CA ILE A 253 -8.37 1.49 -6.37
C ILE A 253 -7.13 0.72 -5.91
N PHE A 254 -5.96 1.22 -6.28
CA PHE A 254 -4.68 0.61 -5.95
C PHE A 254 -4.00 1.44 -4.87
N VAL A 255 -3.66 0.79 -3.75
CA VAL A 255 -2.81 1.36 -2.70
C VAL A 255 -1.74 0.33 -2.37
N GLY A 256 -0.51 0.77 -2.23
CA GLY A 256 0.60 -0.15 -1.97
C GLY A 256 1.84 0.50 -1.40
N ASN A 257 2.76 -0.37 -1.05
CA ASN A 257 4.13 -0.09 -0.64
C ASN A 257 5.08 -1.02 -1.42
N PRO A 258 6.41 -0.92 -1.26
CA PRO A 258 7.34 -1.74 -2.03
C PRO A 258 7.12 -3.26 -1.92
N GLY A 259 6.51 -3.75 -0.84
CA GLY A 259 6.29 -5.17 -0.59
C GLY A 259 4.90 -5.70 -0.94
N CYS A 260 3.89 -4.83 -1.07
CA CYS A 260 2.51 -5.23 -1.34
C CYS A 260 1.71 -4.12 -2.03
N ILE A 261 0.92 -4.49 -3.04
CA ILE A 261 -0.16 -3.65 -3.60
C ILE A 261 -1.48 -4.37 -3.37
N GLN A 262 -2.46 -3.65 -2.84
CA GLN A 262 -3.81 -4.11 -2.62
C GLN A 262 -4.78 -3.31 -3.49
N ILE A 263 -5.75 -4.03 -4.05
CA ILE A 263 -6.62 -3.53 -5.10
C ILE A 263 -8.07 -3.80 -4.71
N PHE A 264 -8.87 -2.74 -4.60
CA PHE A 264 -10.33 -2.82 -4.57
C PHE A 264 -10.86 -2.76 -6.01
N SER A 265 -11.96 -3.46 -6.31
CA SER A 265 -12.61 -3.46 -7.63
C SER A 265 -14.14 -3.47 -7.53
N GLY A 266 -14.76 -2.30 -7.45
CA GLY A 266 -16.20 -2.19 -7.25
C GLY A 266 -16.73 -0.77 -7.37
N THR A 267 -17.99 -0.61 -6.99
CA THR A 267 -18.64 0.70 -6.80
C THR A 267 -18.37 1.20 -5.39
N ILE A 268 -18.31 2.52 -5.22
CA ILE A 268 -18.20 3.16 -3.91
C ILE A 268 -19.61 3.52 -3.43
N GLU A 269 -19.91 3.28 -2.16
CA GLU A 269 -21.20 3.63 -1.57
C GLU A 269 -21.12 4.88 -0.69
N LYS A 270 -20.20 4.88 0.29
CA LYS A 270 -20.18 5.85 1.38
C LYS A 270 -18.86 6.61 1.45
N LEU A 271 -18.92 7.87 1.06
CA LEU A 271 -17.85 8.85 1.25
C LEU A 271 -18.05 9.63 2.54
N MET A 272 -16.97 9.83 3.29
CA MET A 272 -17.00 10.64 4.53
C MET A 272 -15.68 11.36 4.77
N PRO A 273 -15.57 12.64 4.39
CA PRO A 273 -14.49 13.50 4.83
C PRO A 273 -14.54 13.71 6.36
N TYR A 274 -13.39 13.62 7.03
CA TYR A 274 -13.27 13.90 8.47
C TYR A 274 -11.89 14.45 8.82
N GLY A 275 -11.84 15.74 9.17
CA GLY A 275 -10.57 16.43 9.40
C GLY A 275 -9.69 16.38 8.15
N PRO A 276 -8.41 15.99 8.24
CA PRO A 276 -7.53 15.87 7.08
C PRO A 276 -7.74 14.58 6.27
N TRP A 277 -8.66 13.71 6.69
CA TRP A 277 -8.90 12.43 6.05
C TRP A 277 -10.07 12.48 5.08
N PHE A 278 -9.89 11.87 3.91
CA PHE A 278 -10.97 11.50 3.00
C PHE A 278 -11.19 9.99 3.09
N ASN A 279 -12.42 9.56 3.38
CA ASN A 279 -12.69 8.16 3.66
C ASN A 279 -13.74 7.55 2.73
N ILE A 280 -13.52 6.30 2.34
CA ILE A 280 -14.55 5.37 1.88
C ILE A 280 -14.82 4.42 3.04
N LEU A 281 -16.07 4.32 3.49
CA LEU A 281 -16.47 3.42 4.58
C LEU A 281 -17.58 2.46 4.13
N ASP A 282 -17.26 1.62 3.17
CA ASP A 282 -18.16 0.59 2.67
C ASP A 282 -18.03 -0.67 3.55
N PRO A 283 -19.04 -1.57 3.58
CA PRO A 283 -19.03 -2.73 4.47
C PRO A 283 -17.77 -3.61 4.33
N GLU A 284 -17.40 -3.94 3.10
CA GLU A 284 -16.27 -4.84 2.81
C GLU A 284 -14.97 -4.10 2.50
N PHE A 285 -15.02 -2.77 2.28
CA PHE A 285 -13.88 -1.98 1.85
C PHE A 285 -13.82 -0.62 2.54
N ASN A 286 -12.67 -0.33 3.15
CA ASN A 286 -12.39 0.98 3.72
C ASN A 286 -11.12 1.58 3.11
N LEU A 287 -11.20 2.86 2.78
CA LEU A 287 -10.05 3.67 2.37
C LEU A 287 -9.93 4.85 3.33
N HIS A 288 -8.72 5.11 3.81
CA HIS A 288 -8.38 6.32 4.54
C HIS A 288 -7.26 7.04 3.80
N LEU A 289 -7.58 8.13 3.12
CA LEU A 289 -6.65 8.92 2.32
C LEU A 289 -6.33 10.24 3.04
N ARG A 290 -5.09 10.73 2.89
CA ARG A 290 -4.63 12.07 3.28
C ARG A 290 -4.40 12.95 2.04
N PRO A 291 -5.45 13.57 1.48
CA PRO A 291 -5.31 14.42 0.30
C PRO A 291 -4.35 15.59 0.54
N ASP A 292 -4.24 16.07 1.77
CA ASP A 292 -3.35 17.17 2.17
C ASP A 292 -1.86 16.84 2.04
N LEU A 293 -1.50 15.55 1.91
CA LEU A 293 -0.12 15.09 1.69
C LEU A 293 0.18 14.78 0.21
N ILE A 294 -0.79 14.95 -0.69
CA ILE A 294 -0.61 14.77 -2.13
C ILE A 294 0.01 16.04 -2.72
N THR A 295 1.10 15.88 -3.49
CA THR A 295 1.79 17.00 -4.14
C THR A 295 1.55 17.06 -5.64
N GLU A 296 1.32 15.92 -6.28
CA GLU A 296 1.03 15.86 -7.71
C GLU A 296 -0.06 14.83 -7.98
N THR A 297 -1.01 15.19 -8.85
CA THR A 297 -2.00 14.27 -9.40
C THR A 297 -1.91 14.34 -10.91
N TRP A 298 -2.03 13.20 -11.58
CA TRP A 298 -1.87 13.09 -13.03
C TRP A 298 -2.95 12.20 -13.61
N ILE A 299 -3.51 12.60 -14.76
CA ILE A 299 -4.17 11.67 -15.67
C ILE A 299 -3.12 11.08 -16.61
N ILE A 300 -3.15 9.76 -16.79
CA ILE A 300 -2.14 9.03 -17.55
C ILE A 300 -2.84 8.04 -18.47
N ARG A 301 -2.48 8.10 -19.75
CA ARG A 301 -2.96 7.24 -20.83
C ARG A 301 -1.82 6.32 -21.25
N ARG A 302 -2.03 5.02 -21.14
CA ARG A 302 -1.05 3.99 -21.50
C ARG A 302 -1.61 3.11 -22.63
N PRO A 303 -0.90 2.98 -23.75
CA PRO A 303 -1.21 1.97 -24.76
C PRO A 303 -1.14 0.57 -24.18
N SER A 304 -2.02 -0.29 -24.66
CA SER A 304 -2.00 -1.73 -24.39
C SER A 304 -2.58 -2.49 -25.58
N LYS A 305 -2.48 -3.82 -25.56
CA LYS A 305 -3.16 -4.67 -26.54
C LYS A 305 -4.69 -4.50 -26.51
N ASP A 306 -5.24 -4.05 -25.39
CA ASP A 306 -6.67 -3.86 -25.16
C ASP A 306 -7.12 -2.41 -25.46
N GLY A 307 -6.25 -1.60 -26.06
CA GLY A 307 -6.50 -0.17 -26.30
C GLY A 307 -5.83 0.74 -25.27
N ILE A 308 -6.27 1.99 -25.21
CA ILE A 308 -5.77 2.96 -24.22
C ILE A 308 -6.37 2.64 -22.85
N ILE A 309 -5.50 2.57 -21.84
CA ILE A 309 -5.89 2.48 -20.44
C ILE A 309 -5.59 3.83 -19.77
N THR A 310 -6.61 4.43 -19.21
CA THR A 310 -6.60 5.73 -18.54
C THR A 310 -6.58 5.53 -17.02
N SER A 311 -5.77 6.31 -16.34
CA SER A 311 -5.64 6.27 -14.88
C SER A 311 -5.48 7.65 -14.30
N ILE A 312 -5.94 7.81 -13.07
CA ILE A 312 -5.61 8.96 -12.23
C ILE A 312 -4.66 8.50 -11.14
N GLU A 313 -3.43 9.03 -11.13
CA GLU A 313 -2.38 8.69 -10.17
C GLU A 313 -2.04 9.91 -9.31
N ALA A 314 -1.97 9.71 -7.99
CA ALA A 314 -1.50 10.72 -7.04
C ALA A 314 -0.14 10.34 -6.44
N PHE A 315 0.71 11.34 -6.21
CA PHE A 315 2.08 11.21 -5.72
C PHE A 315 2.38 12.18 -4.58
N ASN A 316 3.18 11.71 -3.62
CA ASN A 316 3.67 12.54 -2.52
C ASN A 316 4.91 13.36 -2.92
N GLN A 317 5.44 14.15 -1.98
CA GLN A 317 6.61 15.03 -2.19
C GLN A 317 7.90 14.29 -2.59
N TYR A 318 7.95 12.97 -2.40
CA TYR A 318 9.06 12.12 -2.77
C TYR A 318 8.84 11.42 -4.12
N GLY A 319 7.73 11.70 -4.81
CA GLY A 319 7.35 11.03 -6.05
C GLY A 319 6.92 9.57 -5.86
N ASP A 320 6.68 9.14 -4.61
CA ASP A 320 6.10 7.84 -4.32
C ASP A 320 4.61 7.87 -4.68
N SER A 321 4.10 6.75 -5.20
CA SER A 321 2.66 6.60 -5.49
C SER A 321 1.86 6.50 -4.19
N VAL A 322 0.87 7.39 -4.05
CA VAL A 322 -0.08 7.40 -2.94
C VAL A 322 -1.25 6.48 -3.23
N ILE A 323 -1.87 6.65 -4.40
CA ILE A 323 -3.06 5.93 -4.85
C ILE A 323 -3.14 6.00 -6.38
N THR A 324 -3.69 4.94 -6.98
CA THR A 324 -3.99 4.90 -8.42
C THR A 324 -5.43 4.45 -8.64
N LEU A 325 -6.14 5.14 -9.53
CA LEU A 325 -7.51 4.83 -9.92
C LEU A 325 -7.56 4.38 -11.38
N PHE A 326 -8.35 3.34 -11.65
CA PHE A 326 -8.71 2.87 -13.00
C PHE A 326 -10.21 2.57 -13.07
N GLY A 327 -10.77 2.46 -14.26
CA GLY A 327 -12.08 1.83 -14.47
C GLY A 327 -11.99 0.31 -14.25
N LYS A 328 -13.02 -0.30 -13.65
CA LYS A 328 -13.08 -1.75 -13.50
C LYS A 328 -13.07 -2.42 -14.88
N ARG A 329 -12.15 -3.37 -15.08
CA ARG A 329 -12.04 -4.17 -16.30
C ARG A 329 -11.47 -5.55 -16.01
N LYS A 330 -11.76 -6.53 -16.86
CA LYS A 330 -11.03 -7.82 -16.86
C LYS A 330 -9.86 -7.77 -17.84
N PRO A 331 -8.84 -8.64 -17.67
CA PRO A 331 -7.77 -8.78 -18.67
C PRO A 331 -8.35 -9.12 -20.05
N GLY A 332 -7.90 -8.44 -21.11
CA GLY A 332 -8.40 -8.62 -22.47
C GLY A 332 -9.62 -7.77 -22.83
N GLU A 333 -10.19 -7.02 -21.88
CA GLU A 333 -11.29 -6.09 -22.13
C GLU A 333 -10.77 -4.65 -22.30
N VAL A 334 -11.42 -3.93 -23.22
CA VAL A 334 -11.21 -2.48 -23.38
C VAL A 334 -11.61 -1.74 -22.10
N GLU A 335 -11.06 -0.55 -21.93
CA GLU A 335 -11.40 0.31 -20.81
C GLU A 335 -12.90 0.67 -20.77
N LEU A 336 -13.45 0.76 -19.56
CA LEU A 336 -14.84 1.09 -19.30
C LEU A 336 -15.17 2.51 -19.80
N PRO A 337 -16.11 2.69 -20.76
CA PRO A 337 -16.41 4.01 -21.33
C PRO A 337 -16.85 5.04 -20.29
N THR A 338 -17.64 4.65 -19.29
CA THR A 338 -18.06 5.55 -18.21
C THR A 338 -16.88 6.05 -17.38
N TRP A 339 -15.84 5.24 -17.20
CA TRP A 339 -14.61 5.66 -16.55
C TRP A 339 -13.80 6.63 -17.42
N GLN A 340 -13.73 6.40 -18.73
CA GLN A 340 -13.07 7.34 -19.67
C GLN A 340 -13.70 8.72 -19.60
N GLU A 341 -15.02 8.78 -19.74
CA GLU A 341 -15.78 10.03 -19.66
C GLU A 341 -15.58 10.73 -18.30
N LEU A 342 -15.59 9.96 -17.21
CA LEU A 342 -15.35 10.47 -15.87
C LEU A 342 -13.93 11.03 -15.73
N ALA A 343 -12.89 10.28 -16.10
CA ALA A 343 -11.51 10.71 -15.99
C ALA A 343 -11.22 11.96 -16.83
N GLU A 344 -11.75 12.02 -18.06
CA GLU A 344 -11.66 13.20 -18.92
C GLU A 344 -12.43 14.40 -18.37
N SER A 345 -13.55 14.17 -17.67
CA SER A 345 -14.30 15.25 -17.03
C SER A 345 -13.53 15.88 -15.87
N VAL A 346 -12.74 15.09 -15.14
CA VAL A 346 -11.83 15.57 -14.08
C VAL A 346 -10.65 16.33 -14.70
N GLU A 347 -10.13 15.88 -15.84
CA GLU A 347 -9.04 16.55 -16.57
C GLU A 347 -9.43 17.97 -17.04
N LYS A 348 -10.69 18.16 -17.44
CA LYS A 348 -11.21 19.43 -17.96
C LYS A 348 -11.54 20.47 -16.88
N GLU A 349 -11.58 20.09 -15.61
CA GLU A 349 -11.80 21.05 -14.55
C GLU A 349 -10.56 21.91 -14.33
N GLU A 350 -10.71 23.20 -14.64
CA GLU A 350 -9.74 24.21 -14.21
C GLU A 350 -9.67 24.22 -12.68
N PRO A 351 -8.51 24.54 -12.09
CA PRO A 351 -8.36 24.55 -10.66
C PRO A 351 -9.37 25.50 -10.02
N SER A 352 -10.37 24.92 -9.35
CA SER A 352 -11.29 25.64 -8.48
C SER A 352 -10.47 26.41 -7.45
N HIS A 353 -10.44 27.73 -7.57
CA HIS A 353 -9.99 28.60 -6.49
C HIS A 353 -10.92 28.39 -5.30
N VAL A 354 -10.51 27.54 -4.36
CA VAL A 354 -11.18 27.45 -3.06
C VAL A 354 -10.69 28.63 -2.23
N LEU A 355 -11.65 29.49 -1.87
CA LEU A 355 -11.53 30.68 -1.02
C LEU A 355 -11.11 30.36 0.41
#